data_AF-A0A933RV47-F1
#
_entry.id   AF-A0A933RV47-F1
#
_cell.length_a   1.000
_cell.length_b   1.000
_cell.length_c   1.000
_cell.angle_alpha   90.00
_cell.angle_beta   90.00
_cell.angle_gamma   90.00
#
_symmetry.space_group_name_H-M   'P 1'
#
loop_
_entity.id
_entity.type
_entity.pdbx_description
1 polymer ?
#
loop_
_entity_poly.entity_id
_entity_poly.type
_entity_poly.pdbx_seq_one_letter_code
_entity_poly.pdbx_strand_id
1 'polypeptide(L)'
;MTTMTRIALLLLAAALMASPGGPATAQVASPGLVPSTLPPPPPPPSPPPPQVYVPQVPKLDAPQPTPRAQLPNQRRSFGDRITDCLTDGNAARLSPNDRAAYSRACANQ
;
A
#
# COMPACT_ATOMS: atom_id res chain seq x y z
N MET A 1 -17.77 44.22 24.29
CA MET A 1 -18.22 43.06 23.50
C MET A 1 -18.77 43.41 22.11
N THR A 2 -18.83 44.69 21.71
CA THR A 2 -19.38 45.12 20.40
C THR A 2 -18.35 45.20 19.27
N THR A 3 -17.05 45.29 19.59
CA THR A 3 -15.95 45.39 18.60
C THR A 3 -15.60 44.04 17.97
N MET A 4 -15.58 42.95 18.74
CA MET A 4 -15.29 41.60 18.22
C MET A 4 -16.34 41.12 17.20
N THR A 5 -17.62 41.42 17.42
CA THR A 5 -18.70 41.01 16.51
C THR A 5 -18.62 41.73 15.16
N ARG A 6 -18.19 43.00 15.14
CA ARG A 6 -17.99 43.76 13.90
C ARG A 6 -16.82 43.22 13.08
N ILE A 7 -15.73 42.84 13.74
CA ILE A 7 -14.57 42.24 13.08
C ILE A 7 -14.95 40.87 12.47
N ALA A 8 -15.70 40.05 13.21
CA ALA A 8 -16.17 38.76 12.70
C ALA A 8 -17.06 38.91 11.46
N LEU A 9 -17.95 39.90 11.43
CA LEU A 9 -18.81 40.17 10.26
C LEU A 9 -18.01 40.64 9.04
N LEU A 10 -16.97 41.46 9.23
CA LEU A 10 -16.11 41.91 8.13
C LEU A 10 -15.31 40.76 7.52
N LEU A 11 -14.78 39.86 8.36
CA LEU A 11 -14.04 38.68 7.87
C LEU A 11 -14.94 37.72 7.10
N LEU A 12 -16.18 37.52 7.54
CA LEU A 12 -17.15 36.68 6.83
C LEU A 12 -17.51 37.28 5.45
N ALA A 13 -17.72 38.60 5.36
CA ALA A 13 -18.02 39.26 4.10
C ALA A 13 -16.86 39.15 3.09
N ALA A 14 -15.61 39.26 3.55
CA ALA A 14 -14.43 39.11 2.70
C ALA A 14 -14.29 37.67 2.15
N ALA A 15 -14.65 36.64 2.94
CA ALA A 15 -14.56 35.25 2.53
C ALA A 15 -15.54 34.87 1.40
N LEU A 16 -16.73 35.50 1.34
CA LEU A 16 -17.71 35.20 0.29
C LEU A 16 -17.35 35.77 -1.09
N MET A 17 -16.46 36.77 -1.16
CA MET A 17 -16.09 37.43 -2.42
C MET A 17 -14.94 36.74 -3.15
N ALA A 18 -14.33 35.72 -2.55
CA ALA A 18 -13.20 34.98 -3.12
C ALA A 18 -13.69 33.74 -3.89
N SER A 19 -14.31 33.92 -5.07
CA SER A 19 -14.56 32.80 -5.98
C SER A 19 -13.33 32.52 -6.85
N PRO A 20 -12.78 31.30 -6.88
CA PRO A 20 -11.67 30.95 -7.77
C PRO A 20 -12.21 30.53 -9.14
N GLY A 21 -12.51 31.50 -10.00
CA GLY A 21 -12.89 31.27 -11.40
C GLY A 21 -11.73 31.63 -12.34
N GLY A 22 -10.78 30.73 -12.55
CA GLY A 22 -9.71 30.90 -13.53
C GLY A 22 -10.17 30.62 -14.97
N PRO A 23 -9.65 31.33 -16.00
CA PRO A 23 -10.04 31.11 -17.39
C PRO A 23 -9.46 29.80 -17.95
N ALA A 24 -10.30 29.03 -18.64
CA ALA A 24 -9.91 27.83 -19.39
C ALA A 24 -9.13 28.20 -20.66
N THR A 25 -7.96 27.59 -20.86
CA THR A 25 -7.14 27.78 -22.07
C THR A 25 -7.58 26.85 -23.19
N ALA A 26 -7.66 27.39 -24.41
CA ALA A 26 -8.10 26.70 -25.62
C ALA A 26 -7.03 25.72 -26.16
N GLN A 27 -7.51 24.63 -26.77
CA GLN A 27 -6.73 23.52 -27.32
C GLN A 27 -5.90 23.99 -28.54
N VAL A 28 -4.60 23.69 -28.57
CA VAL A 28 -3.73 23.87 -29.74
C VAL A 28 -3.87 22.64 -30.64
N ALA A 29 -4.51 22.80 -31.79
CA ALA A 29 -4.53 21.78 -32.85
C ALA A 29 -3.31 22.00 -33.78
N SER A 30 -2.37 21.05 -33.78
CA SER A 30 -1.19 21.07 -34.63
C SER A 30 -1.54 20.71 -36.09
N PRO A 31 -1.17 21.51 -37.10
CA PRO A 31 -1.35 21.15 -38.50
C PRO A 31 -0.20 20.26 -38.95
N GLY A 32 -0.47 18.98 -39.20
CA GLY A 32 0.55 18.02 -39.62
C GLY A 32 -0.01 16.72 -40.18
N LEU A 33 -1.08 16.78 -40.99
CA LEU A 33 -1.50 15.65 -41.82
C LEU A 33 -1.00 15.87 -43.26
N VAL A 34 0.21 15.44 -43.54
CA VAL A 34 0.60 15.06 -44.91
C VAL A 34 0.62 13.53 -44.96
N PRO A 35 -0.25 12.86 -45.74
CA PRO A 35 -0.20 11.41 -45.86
C PRO A 35 1.04 11.02 -46.68
N SER A 36 1.95 10.25 -46.08
CA SER A 36 3.03 9.57 -46.81
C SER A 36 2.45 8.66 -47.90
N THR A 37 2.87 8.85 -49.15
CA THR A 37 2.44 8.08 -50.33
C THR A 37 3.17 6.76 -50.52
N LEU A 38 4.05 6.37 -49.59
CA LEU A 38 4.76 5.10 -49.64
C LEU A 38 3.90 4.00 -49.01
N PRO A 39 3.70 2.85 -49.70
CA PRO A 39 3.07 1.71 -49.04
C PRO A 39 3.93 1.31 -47.83
N PRO A 40 3.32 1.01 -46.68
CA PRO A 40 4.08 0.59 -45.50
C PRO A 40 4.85 -0.70 -45.82
N PRO A 41 6.04 -0.90 -45.21
CA PRO A 41 6.77 -2.14 -45.37
C PRO A 41 5.93 -3.33 -44.90
N PRO A 42 6.17 -4.54 -45.46
CA PRO A 42 5.45 -5.74 -45.01
C PRO A 42 5.69 -5.98 -43.52
N PRO A 43 4.69 -6.50 -42.80
CA PRO A 43 4.83 -6.78 -41.38
C PRO A 43 5.90 -7.86 -41.14
N PRO A 44 6.62 -7.80 -40.00
CA PRO A 44 7.58 -8.83 -39.64
C PRO A 44 6.89 -10.19 -39.43
N PRO A 45 7.60 -11.31 -39.62
CA PRO A 45 7.06 -12.64 -39.35
C PRO A 45 6.64 -12.75 -37.87
N SER A 46 5.52 -13.44 -37.63
CA SER A 46 4.99 -13.68 -36.29
C SER A 46 5.97 -14.51 -35.44
N PRO A 47 6.10 -14.23 -34.14
CA PRO A 47 6.96 -14.99 -33.25
C PRO A 47 6.53 -16.46 -33.18
N PRO A 48 7.48 -17.40 -32.97
CA PRO A 48 7.14 -18.80 -32.80
C PRO A 48 6.20 -18.98 -31.59
N PRO A 49 5.30 -19.98 -31.64
CA PRO A 49 4.41 -20.24 -30.52
C PRO A 49 5.20 -20.54 -29.25
N PRO A 50 4.71 -20.09 -28.07
CA PRO A 50 5.32 -20.44 -26.79
C PRO A 50 5.39 -21.96 -26.62
N GLN A 51 6.51 -22.45 -26.10
CA GLN A 51 6.66 -23.85 -25.74
C GLN A 51 5.71 -24.17 -24.58
N VAL A 52 4.82 -25.15 -24.79
CA VAL A 52 3.96 -25.67 -23.71
C VAL A 52 4.78 -26.66 -22.90
N TYR A 53 5.20 -26.26 -21.70
CA TYR A 53 5.86 -27.17 -20.77
C TYR A 53 4.83 -27.89 -19.91
N VAL A 54 4.88 -29.22 -19.88
CA VAL A 54 4.06 -30.02 -18.98
C VAL A 54 4.73 -30.02 -17.60
N PRO A 55 4.04 -29.59 -16.53
CA PRO A 55 4.56 -29.70 -15.17
C PRO A 55 4.95 -31.14 -14.85
N GLN A 56 6.10 -31.33 -14.19
CA GLN A 56 6.51 -32.68 -13.79
C GLN A 56 5.54 -33.21 -12.73
N VAL A 57 4.99 -34.40 -12.99
CA VAL A 57 4.11 -35.09 -12.04
C VAL A 57 4.95 -35.65 -10.89
N PRO A 58 4.67 -35.29 -9.62
CA PRO A 58 5.32 -35.89 -8.47
C PRO A 58 5.18 -37.41 -8.49
N LYS A 59 6.29 -38.14 -8.30
CA LYS A 59 6.29 -39.60 -8.24
C LYS A 59 5.99 -40.05 -6.81
N LEU A 60 5.14 -41.06 -6.66
CA LEU A 60 4.72 -41.56 -5.35
C LEU A 60 5.91 -42.15 -4.55
N ASP A 61 6.80 -42.85 -5.24
CA ASP A 61 7.98 -43.49 -4.65
C ASP A 61 9.21 -42.57 -4.62
N ALA A 62 9.05 -41.29 -4.97
CA ALA A 62 10.16 -40.34 -4.84
C ALA A 62 10.51 -40.17 -3.35
N PRO A 63 11.80 -40.09 -3.02
CA PRO A 63 12.23 -39.67 -1.69
C PRO A 63 11.50 -38.36 -1.36
N GLN A 64 10.75 -38.37 -0.26
CA GLN A 64 10.10 -37.17 0.23
C GLN A 64 11.20 -36.11 0.41
N PRO A 65 11.00 -34.87 -0.08
CA PRO A 65 11.89 -33.78 0.26
C PRO A 65 12.04 -33.79 1.78
N THR A 66 13.27 -33.88 2.27
CA THR A 66 13.49 -33.69 3.70
C THR A 66 12.84 -32.36 4.04
N PRO A 67 12.00 -32.29 5.11
CA PRO A 67 11.58 -31.01 5.62
C PRO A 67 12.86 -30.21 5.77
N ARG A 68 13.03 -29.15 4.96
CA ARG A 68 14.09 -28.18 5.22
C ARG A 68 13.87 -27.87 6.68
N ALA A 69 14.79 -28.27 7.56
CA ALA A 69 14.71 -27.94 8.96
C ALA A 69 14.38 -26.45 8.94
N GLN A 70 13.12 -26.10 9.22
CA GLN A 70 12.71 -24.72 9.22
C GLN A 70 13.64 -24.16 10.25
N LEU A 71 14.63 -23.40 9.79
CA LEU A 71 15.54 -22.68 10.66
C LEU A 71 14.62 -22.06 11.69
N PRO A 72 14.68 -22.47 12.97
CA PRO A 72 13.60 -22.22 13.91
C PRO A 72 13.29 -20.75 13.76
N ASN A 73 12.08 -20.44 13.27
CA ASN A 73 11.69 -19.07 13.01
C ASN A 73 12.06 -18.34 14.29
N GLN A 74 13.08 -17.48 14.23
CA GLN A 74 13.80 -17.03 15.43
C GLN A 74 12.87 -16.25 16.38
N ARG A 75 11.66 -15.96 15.92
CA ARG A 75 10.55 -15.54 16.73
C ARG A 75 10.22 -16.65 17.75
N ARG A 76 10.59 -16.38 19.00
CA ARG A 76 10.10 -17.12 20.18
C ARG A 76 8.59 -17.33 20.09
N SER A 77 8.11 -18.41 20.70
CA SER A 77 6.71 -18.77 20.63
C SER A 77 5.83 -17.63 21.15
N PHE A 78 4.59 -17.54 20.68
CA PHE A 78 3.66 -16.52 21.17
C PHE A 78 3.51 -16.58 22.70
N GLY A 79 3.53 -17.78 23.28
CA GLY A 79 3.45 -18.00 24.73
C GLY A 79 4.63 -17.40 25.50
N ASP A 80 5.85 -17.56 24.99
CA ASP A 80 7.05 -16.96 25.59
C ASP A 80 6.96 -15.43 25.53
N ARG A 81 6.54 -14.91 24.38
CA ARG A 81 6.42 -13.47 24.14
C ARG A 81 5.38 -12.82 25.05
N ILE A 82 4.19 -13.42 25.20
CA ILE A 82 3.15 -12.85 26.05
C ILE A 82 3.55 -12.89 27.54
N THR A 83 4.34 -13.87 27.95
CA THR A 83 4.89 -13.97 29.33
C THR A 83 5.89 -12.85 29.61
N ASP A 84 6.81 -12.58 28.69
CA ASP A 84 7.75 -11.47 28.79
C ASP A 84 6.99 -10.13 28.84
N CYS A 85 6.04 -9.91 27.93
CA CYS A 85 5.23 -8.69 27.90
C CYS A 85 4.39 -8.49 29.17
N LEU A 86 3.86 -9.56 29.77
CA LEU A 86 3.14 -9.46 31.05
C LEU A 86 4.08 -9.06 32.19
N THR A 87 5.32 -9.57 32.18
CA THR A 87 6.36 -9.24 33.16
C THR A 87 6.78 -7.78 33.02
N ASP A 88 7.00 -7.30 31.80
CA ASP A 88 7.32 -5.90 31.53
C ASP A 88 6.20 -4.96 31.98
N GLY A 89 4.93 -5.32 31.71
CA GLY A 89 3.77 -4.53 32.15
C GLY A 89 3.63 -4.48 33.67
N ASN A 90 4.01 -5.56 34.37
CA ASN A 90 4.10 -5.55 35.83
C ASN A 90 5.25 -4.65 36.32
N ALA A 91 6.42 -4.72 35.69
CA ALA A 91 7.58 -3.88 36.02
C ALA A 91 7.29 -2.38 35.82
N ALA A 92 6.51 -2.06 34.78
CA ALA A 92 6.01 -0.71 34.50
C ALA A 92 4.86 -0.26 35.42
N ARG A 93 4.43 -1.10 36.38
CA ARG A 93 3.31 -0.85 37.31
C ARG A 93 2.01 -0.48 36.60
N LEU A 94 1.76 -1.08 35.43
CA LEU A 94 0.51 -0.91 34.73
C LEU A 94 -0.65 -1.47 35.56
N SER A 95 -1.80 -0.78 35.50
CA SER A 95 -3.03 -1.30 36.06
C SER A 95 -3.39 -2.65 35.43
N PRO A 96 -4.22 -3.49 36.06
CA PRO A 96 -4.61 -4.78 35.47
C PRO A 96 -5.20 -4.66 34.06
N ASN A 97 -5.98 -3.60 33.80
CA ASN A 97 -6.59 -3.38 32.49
C ASN A 97 -5.54 -2.94 31.45
N ASP A 98 -4.72 -1.95 31.80
CA ASP A 98 -3.67 -1.45 30.89
C ASP A 98 -2.63 -2.53 30.59
N ARG A 99 -2.30 -3.37 31.58
CA ARG A 99 -1.39 -4.50 31.41
C ARG A 99 -1.95 -5.54 30.45
N ALA A 100 -3.25 -5.82 30.50
CA ALA A 100 -3.89 -6.75 29.59
C ALA A 100 -3.93 -6.22 28.14
N ALA A 101 -4.16 -4.91 27.96
CA ALA A 101 -4.10 -4.27 26.65
C ALA A 101 -2.65 -4.26 26.12
N TYR A 102 -1.69 -3.88 26.96
CA TYR A 102 -0.26 -3.86 26.64
C TYR A 102 0.27 -5.23 26.22
N SER A 103 0.00 -6.28 27.00
CA SER A 103 0.54 -7.62 26.71
C SER A 103 0.03 -8.18 25.39
N ARG A 104 -1.23 -7.91 25.04
CA ARG A 104 -1.82 -8.29 23.75
C ARG A 104 -1.17 -7.53 22.59
N ALA A 105 -0.91 -6.22 22.75
CA ALA A 105 -0.25 -5.44 21.71
C ALA A 105 1.22 -5.86 21.53
N CYS A 106 1.97 -6.00 22.62
CA CYS A 106 3.39 -6.38 22.65
C CYS A 106 3.63 -7.80 22.10
N ALA A 107 2.77 -8.77 22.44
CA ALA A 107 2.87 -10.15 21.96
C ALA A 107 2.50 -10.33 20.47
N ASN A 108 2.04 -9.28 19.80
CA ASN A 108 1.76 -9.28 18.35
C ASN A 108 2.83 -8.57 17.51
N GLN A 109 3.82 -7.89 18.11
CA GLN A 109 4.93 -7.21 17.39
C GLN A 109 6.01 -8.18 16.87
#